data_AF-A0A804R7E4-F1
#
_entry.id   AF-A0A804R7E4-F1
#
_cell.length_a   1.000
_cell.length_b   1.000
_cell.length_c   1.000
_cell.angle_alpha   90.00
_cell.angle_beta   90.00
_cell.angle_gamma   90.00
#
_symmetry.space_group_name_H-M   'P 1'
#
loop_
_entity.id
_entity.type
_entity.pdbx_description
1 polymer ?
#
loop_
_entity_poly.entity_id
_entity_poly.type
_entity_poly.pdbx_seq_one_letter_code
_entity_poly.pdbx_strand_id
1 'polypeptide(L)'
;MRAVVVDWLVVLAEEFELHAETLHLAVSYVDRFLTMNVVARDKLQLLAVTALLVAAKYEEIESAEMKVNIYINSMDNTYTKQQVVKMEADLLKSLNFQIGGPTVTTFLRT
;
A
#
# COMPACT_ATOMS: atom_id res chain seq x y z
N MET A 1 1.34 -13.60 -10.25
CA MET A 1 0.68 -13.10 -9.01
C MET A 1 0.85 -11.60 -8.83
N ARG A 2 2.03 -11.01 -9.06
CA ARG A 2 2.24 -9.55 -9.04
C ARG A 2 1.15 -8.78 -9.80
N ALA A 3 0.86 -9.16 -11.05
CA ALA A 3 -0.18 -8.51 -11.86
C ALA A 3 -1.56 -8.48 -11.18
N VAL A 4 -1.96 -9.56 -10.51
CA VAL A 4 -3.25 -9.63 -9.78
C VAL A 4 -3.25 -8.69 -8.57
N VAL A 5 -2.13 -8.56 -7.87
CA VAL A 5 -2.00 -7.64 -6.74
C VAL A 5 -2.03 -6.19 -7.21
N VAL A 6 -1.35 -5.89 -8.31
CA VAL A 6 -1.32 -4.54 -8.89
C VAL A 6 -2.69 -4.15 -9.44
N ASP A 7 -3.35 -5.04 -10.18
CA ASP A 7 -4.72 -4.85 -10.68
C ASP A 7 -5.69 -4.52 -9.53
N TRP A 8 -5.59 -5.26 -8.43
CA TRP A 8 -6.38 -5.00 -7.23
C TRP A 8 -6.05 -3.66 -6.57
N LEU A 9 -4.77 -3.26 -6.50
CA LEU A 9 -4.36 -1.95 -5.99
C LEU A 9 -4.91 -0.81 -6.84
N VAL A 10 -4.99 -0.96 -8.16
CA VAL A 10 -5.59 0.05 -9.05
C VAL A 10 -7.05 0.26 -8.70
N VAL A 11 -7.82 -0.83 -8.56
CA VAL A 11 -9.25 -0.76 -8.17
C VAL A 11 -9.43 -0.05 -6.82
N LEU A 12 -8.60 -0.38 -5.82
CA LEU A 12 -8.66 0.28 -4.51
C LEU A 12 -8.28 1.76 -4.58
N ALA A 13 -7.25 2.11 -5.34
CA ALA A 13 -6.82 3.49 -5.51
C ALA A 13 -7.90 4.33 -6.20
N GLU A 14 -8.59 3.77 -7.20
CA GLU A 14 -9.73 4.42 -7.85
C GLU A 14 -10.93 4.57 -6.89
N GLU A 15 -11.26 3.54 -6.11
CA GLU A 15 -12.36 3.57 -5.13
C GLU A 15 -12.15 4.64 -4.05
N PHE A 16 -10.92 4.85 -3.59
CA PHE A 16 -10.59 5.89 -2.61
C PHE A 16 -10.24 7.24 -3.22
N GLU A 17 -10.23 7.36 -4.54
CA GLU A 17 -9.85 8.57 -5.30
C GLU A 17 -8.42 9.04 -4.95
N LEU A 18 -7.48 8.10 -4.83
CA LEU A 18 -6.09 8.40 -4.49
C LEU A 18 -5.33 9.02 -5.67
N HIS A 19 -4.31 9.81 -5.36
CA HIS A 19 -3.37 10.31 -6.33
C HIS A 19 -2.60 9.17 -6.99
N ALA A 20 -2.25 9.36 -8.27
CA ALA A 20 -1.44 8.41 -9.00
C ALA A 20 -0.09 8.18 -8.31
N GLU A 21 0.51 9.22 -7.70
CA GLU A 21 1.75 9.12 -6.92
C GLU A 21 1.60 8.09 -5.77
N THR A 22 0.49 8.13 -5.04
CA THR A 22 0.14 7.17 -3.97
C THR A 22 0.09 5.73 -4.49
N LEU A 23 -0.55 5.50 -5.63
CA LEU A 23 -0.61 4.18 -6.27
C LEU A 23 0.80 3.70 -6.68
N HIS A 24 1.60 4.57 -7.31
CA HIS A 24 2.97 4.21 -7.72
C HIS A 24 3.87 3.89 -6.53
N LEU A 25 3.76 4.64 -5.43
CA LEU A 25 4.45 4.36 -4.19
C LEU A 25 4.01 3.01 -3.60
N ALA A 26 2.70 2.73 -3.55
CA ALA A 26 2.16 1.47 -3.05
C ALA A 26 2.70 0.27 -3.85
N VAL A 27 2.72 0.35 -5.18
CA VAL A 27 3.29 -0.68 -6.06
C VAL A 27 4.79 -0.86 -5.80
N SER A 28 5.54 0.24 -5.66
CA SER A 28 6.98 0.22 -5.33
C SER A 28 7.24 -0.46 -3.98
N TYR A 29 6.43 -0.18 -2.96
CA TYR A 29 6.55 -0.79 -1.64
C TYR A 29 6.30 -2.29 -1.69
N VAL A 30 5.26 -2.74 -2.41
CA VAL A 30 4.97 -4.16 -2.60
C VAL A 30 6.14 -4.87 -3.30
N ASP A 31 6.64 -4.31 -4.40
CA ASP A 31 7.73 -4.91 -5.17
C ASP A 31 9.03 -5.02 -4.35
N ARG A 32 9.40 -3.95 -3.64
CA ARG A 32 10.57 -3.93 -2.76
C ARG A 32 10.42 -4.89 -1.60
N PHE A 33 9.23 -4.97 -0.99
CA PHE A 33 8.97 -5.91 0.10
C PHE A 33 9.08 -7.36 -0.34
N LEU A 34 8.49 -7.71 -1.49
CA LEU A 34 8.53 -9.05 -2.06
C LEU A 34 9.92 -9.46 -2.58
N THR A 35 10.80 -8.49 -2.82
CA THR A 35 12.20 -8.76 -3.17
C THR A 35 12.99 -9.31 -1.96
N MET A 36 12.61 -8.91 -0.74
CA MET A 36 13.34 -9.25 0.49
C MET A 36 12.63 -10.31 1.33
N ASN A 37 11.32 -10.50 1.15
CA ASN A 37 10.49 -11.36 1.99
C ASN A 37 9.63 -12.32 1.17
N VAL A 38 9.56 -13.57 1.63
CA VAL A 38 8.62 -14.56 1.08
C VAL A 38 7.27 -14.42 1.78
N VAL A 39 6.25 -14.04 1.03
CA VAL A 39 4.89 -13.81 1.55
C VAL A 39 3.95 -14.88 1.05
N ALA A 40 3.21 -15.50 1.97
CA ALA A 40 2.18 -16.47 1.63
C ALA A 40 1.02 -15.81 0.89
N ARG A 41 0.35 -16.56 0.01
CA ARG A 41 -0.68 -16.02 -0.91
C ARG A 41 -1.84 -15.34 -0.17
N ASP A 42 -2.24 -15.90 0.96
CA ASP A 42 -3.25 -15.37 1.90
C ASP A 42 -2.87 -14.02 2.51
N LYS A 43 -1.58 -13.69 2.57
CA LYS A 43 -1.07 -12.42 3.11
C LYS A 43 -0.74 -11.37 2.05
N LEU A 44 -0.87 -11.70 0.76
CA LEU A 44 -0.56 -10.75 -0.32
C LEU A 44 -1.55 -9.58 -0.35
N GLN A 45 -2.83 -9.83 -0.10
CA GLN A 45 -3.82 -8.76 0.01
C GLN A 45 -3.56 -7.89 1.24
N LEU A 46 -3.24 -8.49 2.39
CA LEU A 46 -2.84 -7.75 3.59
C LEU A 46 -1.64 -6.84 3.30
N LEU A 47 -0.61 -7.37 2.64
CA LEU A 47 0.56 -6.58 2.23
C LEU A 47 0.16 -5.41 1.33
N ALA A 48 -0.69 -5.65 0.33
CA ALA A 48 -1.11 -4.64 -0.62
C ALA A 48 -1.93 -3.51 0.04
N VAL A 49 -2.92 -3.83 0.88
CA VAL A 49 -3.67 -2.79 1.62
C VAL A 49 -2.76 -2.01 2.55
N THR A 50 -1.83 -2.70 3.21
CA THR A 50 -0.87 -2.04 4.11
C THR A 50 0.08 -1.13 3.34
N ALA A 51 0.57 -1.55 2.17
CA ALA A 51 1.40 -0.74 1.31
C ALA A 51 0.65 0.51 0.81
N LEU A 52 -0.63 0.36 0.46
CA LEU A 52 -1.49 1.47 0.07
C LEU A 52 -1.73 2.45 1.23
N LEU A 53 -1.96 1.93 2.44
CA LEU A 53 -2.09 2.74 3.65
C LEU A 53 -0.81 3.55 3.92
N VAL A 54 0.36 2.92 3.85
CA VAL A 54 1.65 3.59 4.07
C VAL A 54 1.90 4.65 2.99
N ALA A 55 1.54 4.37 1.73
CA ALA A 55 1.65 5.35 0.65
C ALA A 55 0.69 6.53 0.87
N ALA A 56 -0.56 6.26 1.27
CA ALA A 56 -1.55 7.29 1.54
C ALA A 56 -1.12 8.18 2.72
N LYS A 57 -0.55 7.60 3.79
CA LYS A 57 0.03 8.38 4.91
C LYS A 57 1.17 9.30 4.48
N TYR A 58 1.88 8.95 3.42
CA TYR A 58 3.04 9.69 2.95
C TYR A 58 2.67 10.80 1.95
N GLU A 59 1.75 10.52 1.02
CA GLU A 59 1.43 11.41 -0.11
C GLU A 59 0.11 12.15 0.03
N GLU A 60 -0.89 11.56 0.69
CA GLU A 60 -2.25 12.11 0.71
C GLU A 60 -2.46 13.10 1.87
N ILE A 61 -3.39 14.03 1.65
CA ILE A 61 -3.95 14.85 2.73
C ILE A 61 -4.92 13.97 3.53
N GLU A 62 -4.97 14.14 4.85
CA GLU A 62 -5.62 13.28 5.89
C GLU A 62 -6.93 12.55 5.49
N SER A 63 -7.75 13.10 4.59
CA SER A 63 -9.00 12.49 4.14
C SER A 63 -8.83 11.12 3.48
N ALA A 64 -7.77 10.89 2.70
CA ALA A 64 -7.63 9.65 1.94
C ALA A 64 -7.10 8.50 2.81
N GLU A 65 -6.20 8.80 3.74
CA GLU A 65 -5.79 7.86 4.80
C GLU A 65 -7.00 7.37 5.59
N MET A 66 -7.92 8.29 5.93
CA MET A 66 -9.15 7.94 6.64
C MET A 66 -10.00 6.95 5.84
N LYS A 67 -10.15 7.14 4.51
CA LYS A 67 -10.88 6.20 3.65
C LYS A 67 -10.27 4.80 3.69
N VAL A 68 -8.94 4.68 3.56
CA VAL A 68 -8.24 3.39 3.62
C VAL A 68 -8.37 2.74 5.01
N ASN A 69 -8.25 3.52 6.08
CA ASN A 69 -8.46 3.05 7.45
C ASN A 69 -9.90 2.56 7.68
N ILE A 70 -10.91 3.26 7.15
CA ILE A 70 -12.31 2.83 7.20
C ILE A 70 -12.50 1.52 6.44
N TYR A 71 -11.88 1.39 5.26
CA TYR A 71 -11.94 0.16 4.49
C TYR A 71 -11.35 -1.03 5.24
N ILE A 72 -10.17 -0.86 5.83
CA ILE A 72 -9.53 -1.87 6.69
C ILE A 72 -10.45 -2.27 7.85
N ASN A 73 -11.14 -1.30 8.46
CA ASN A 73 -12.10 -1.57 9.53
C ASN A 73 -13.38 -2.26 9.01
N SER A 74 -13.78 -2.01 7.76
CA SER A 74 -14.96 -2.68 7.15
C SER A 74 -14.68 -4.14 6.77
N MET A 75 -13.40 -4.50 6.62
CA MET A 75 -12.95 -5.87 6.35
C MET A 75 -12.95 -6.76 7.60
N ASP A 76 -13.83 -6.52 8.58
CA ASP A 76 -13.88 -7.15 9.91
C ASP A 76 -13.81 -8.70 9.92
N ASN A 77 -13.97 -9.37 8.78
CA ASN A 77 -13.83 -10.83 8.63
C ASN A 77 -12.53 -11.32 7.96
N THR A 78 -11.71 -10.44 7.39
CA THR A 78 -10.53 -10.85 6.59
C THR A 78 -9.22 -10.59 7.32
N TYR A 79 -9.06 -9.41 7.93
CA TYR A 79 -7.84 -9.05 8.65
C TYR A 79 -8.13 -8.25 9.92
N THR A 80 -7.43 -8.53 11.00
CA THR A 80 -7.53 -7.74 12.23
C THR A 80 -6.66 -6.48 12.14
N LYS A 81 -7.06 -5.39 12.83
CA LYS A 81 -6.22 -4.18 12.90
C LYS A 81 -4.79 -4.47 13.38
N GLN A 82 -4.63 -5.44 14.28
CA GLN A 82 -3.32 -5.88 14.76
C GLN A 82 -2.46 -6.51 13.65
N GLN A 83 -3.07 -7.27 12.73
CA GLN A 83 -2.36 -7.82 11.57
C GLN A 83 -1.88 -6.73 10.63
N VAL A 84 -2.71 -5.69 10.40
CA VAL A 84 -2.33 -4.53 9.58
C VAL A 84 -1.18 -3.75 10.23
N VAL A 85 -1.29 -3.41 11.52
CA VAL A 85 -0.22 -2.70 12.25
C VAL A 85 1.09 -3.50 12.25
N LYS A 86 0.99 -4.83 12.41
CA LYS A 86 2.18 -5.70 12.32
C LYS A 86 2.78 -5.69 10.92
N MET A 87 1.96 -5.83 9.89
CA MET A 87 2.42 -5.78 8.50
C MET A 87 3.03 -4.40 8.17
N GLU A 88 2.47 -3.32 8.69
CA GLU A 88 2.99 -1.96 8.51
C GLU A 88 4.40 -1.85 9.09
N ALA A 89 4.59 -2.33 10.32
CA ALA A 89 5.89 -2.34 10.95
C ALA A 89 6.90 -3.21 10.19
N ASP A 90 6.49 -4.39 9.72
CA ASP A 90 7.36 -5.30 8.96
C ASP A 90 7.72 -4.70 7.58
N LEU A 91 6.77 -4.02 6.92
CA LEU A 91 6.97 -3.31 5.66
C LEU A 91 7.97 -2.18 5.83
N LEU A 92 7.75 -1.28 6.81
CA LEU A 92 8.64 -0.14 7.06
C LEU A 92 10.06 -0.58 7.42
N LYS A 93 10.19 -1.63 8.24
CA LYS A 93 11.49 -2.23 8.58
C LYS A 93 12.19 -2.81 7.35
N SER A 94 11.47 -3.55 6.51
CA SER A 94 12.03 -4.13 5.28
C SER A 94 12.50 -3.06 4.30
N LEU A 95 11.80 -1.94 4.23
CA LEU A 95 12.18 -0.79 3.41
C LEU A 95 13.26 0.10 4.05
N ASN A 96 13.76 -0.23 5.26
CA ASN A 96 14.66 0.63 6.04
C ASN A 96 14.14 2.07 6.18
N PHE A 97 12.81 2.24 6.26
CA PHE A 97 12.12 3.54 6.28
C PHE A 97 12.41 4.45 5.06
N GLN A 98 13.00 3.91 3.99
CA GLN A 98 13.19 4.61 2.72
C GLN A 98 11.90 4.56 1.91
N ILE A 99 10.89 5.30 2.36
CA ILE A 99 9.56 5.36 1.72
C ILE A 99 9.48 6.43 0.63
N GLY A 100 10.33 7.45 0.68
CA GLY A 100 10.40 8.46 -0.38
C GLY A 100 11.16 7.99 -1.63
N GLY A 101 11.00 8.75 -2.72
CA GLY A 101 11.73 8.56 -3.97
C GLY A 101 10.90 9.08 -5.15
N PRO A 102 11.55 9.47 -6.26
CA PRO A 102 10.81 9.91 -7.44
C PRO A 102 10.05 8.72 -8.02
N THR A 103 8.75 8.89 -8.27
CA THR A 103 7.97 7.93 -9.06
C THR A 103 7.87 8.39 -10.51
N VAL A 104 7.21 7.61 -11.36
CA VAL A 104 6.98 7.97 -12.77
C VAL A 104 6.31 9.34 -12.88
N THR A 105 5.36 9.65 -12.00
CA THR A 105 4.65 10.93 -12.00
C THR A 105 5.56 12.12 -11.68
N THR A 106 6.66 11.92 -10.96
CA THR A 106 7.66 12.98 -10.73
C THR A 106 8.31 13.43 -12.04
N PHE A 107 8.56 12.52 -12.97
CA PHE A 107 9.23 12.82 -14.26
C PHE A 107 8.27 13.28 -15.36
N LEU A 108 6.96 13.07 -15.19
CA LEU A 108 5.93 13.50 -16.16
C LEU A 108 5.47 14.95 -15.95
N ARG A 109 5.76 15.56 -14.80
CA ARG A 109 5.46 16.97 -14.52
C ARG A 109 6.38 17.86 -15.34
N THR A 110 5.89 18.33 -16.49
CA THR A 110 6.44 19.42 -17.31
C THR A 110 5.70 20.70 -16.99
#